data_AF-A0A8D9E181-F1
#
_entry.id   AF-A0A8D9E181-F1
#
_cell.length_a   1.000
_cell.length_b   1.000
_cell.length_c   1.000
_cell.angle_alpha   90.00
_cell.angle_beta   90.00
_cell.angle_gamma   90.00
#
_symmetry.space_group_name_H-M   'P 1'
#
loop_
_entity.id
_entity.type
_entity.pdbx_description
1 polymer ?
#
loop_
_entity_poly.entity_id
_entity_poly.type
_entity_poly.pdbx_seq_one_letter_code
_entity_poly.pdbx_strand_id
1 'polypeptide(L)'
;MMDASEVLDLSKENVQPLVHGRKADKLSKALQANSNFQLQQELKRQREEFELQIRMDDGDDPLQLRFDYVQWLEQSYPSLGPETNIIPFLEETLVAFKNNDQYKQDPRYVSLVIKYIQTQPNPLEIYNLVYSENIGTKLAIFYRAWAEELDSHNDIKQANHVFQLGLNARAEPIEELEAAQM
;
A
#
# COMPACT_ATOMS: atom_id res chain seq x y z
N MET A 1 28.41 22.09 -12.75
CA MET A 1 27.60 22.39 -11.55
C MET A 1 26.18 22.19 -12.02
N MET A 2 25.55 21.08 -11.64
CA MET A 2 24.18 20.76 -12.07
C MET A 2 23.21 21.76 -11.41
N ASP A 3 22.29 22.32 -12.19
CA ASP A 3 21.29 23.28 -11.72
C ASP A 3 20.31 22.59 -10.74
N ALA A 4 19.84 23.29 -9.72
CA ALA A 4 18.77 22.80 -8.84
C ALA A 4 17.50 22.43 -9.62
N SER A 5 17.28 23.08 -10.78
CA SER A 5 16.24 22.69 -11.74
C SER A 5 16.48 21.33 -12.38
N GLU A 6 17.74 20.97 -12.71
CA GLU A 6 18.09 19.67 -13.28
C GLU A 6 18.01 18.54 -12.24
N VAL A 7 18.38 18.79 -10.98
CA VAL A 7 18.20 17.81 -9.89
C VAL A 7 16.71 17.56 -9.61
N LEU A 8 15.88 18.61 -9.65
CA LEU A 8 14.43 18.48 -9.53
C LEU A 8 13.81 17.75 -10.73
N ASP A 9 14.31 17.94 -11.95
CA ASP A 9 13.83 17.21 -13.13
C ASP A 9 14.25 15.73 -13.13
N LEU A 10 15.50 15.42 -12.77
CA LEU A 10 15.98 14.03 -12.68
C LEU A 10 15.31 13.24 -11.54
N SER A 11 14.84 13.94 -10.50
CA SER A 11 14.19 13.30 -9.37
C SER A 11 12.70 13.08 -9.58
N LYS A 12 12.05 13.76 -10.53
CA LYS A 12 10.62 13.57 -10.86
C LYS A 12 10.36 12.22 -11.53
N GLU A 13 11.30 11.71 -12.32
CA GLU A 13 11.11 10.43 -13.04
C GLU A 13 11.15 9.19 -12.13
N ASN A 14 11.62 9.32 -10.89
CA ASN A 14 11.76 8.20 -9.93
C ASN A 14 10.76 8.26 -8.75
N VAL A 15 9.77 9.15 -8.79
CA VAL A 15 8.75 9.24 -7.74
C VAL A 15 7.64 8.22 -8.01
N GLN A 16 7.49 7.24 -7.13
CA GLN A 16 6.38 6.29 -7.21
C GLN A 16 5.05 7.03 -6.94
N PRO A 17 4.07 6.93 -7.86
CA PRO A 17 2.74 7.50 -7.64
C PRO A 17 2.04 6.77 -6.49
N LEU A 18 1.35 7.53 -5.64
CA LEU A 18 0.53 6.98 -4.57
C LEU A 18 -0.95 7.18 -4.92
N VAL A 19 -1.78 6.16 -4.68
CA VAL A 19 -3.24 6.20 -4.94
C VAL A 19 -3.91 7.38 -4.22
N HIS A 20 -3.45 7.72 -3.01
CA HIS A 20 -3.96 8.83 -2.20
C HIS A 20 -3.18 10.15 -2.40
N GLY A 21 -2.23 10.18 -3.33
CA GLY A 21 -1.34 11.31 -3.54
C GLY A 21 -0.26 11.49 -2.45
N ARG A 22 0.67 12.41 -2.69
CA ARG A 22 1.76 12.78 -1.78
C ARG A 22 1.53 14.17 -1.20
N LYS A 23 1.85 14.36 0.08
CA LYS A 23 1.88 15.70 0.67
C LYS A 23 3.07 16.47 0.09
N ALA A 24 2.83 17.63 -0.52
CA ALA A 24 3.85 18.41 -1.24
C ALA A 24 5.10 18.69 -0.39
N ASP A 25 4.91 19.09 0.88
CA ASP A 25 6.01 19.35 1.82
C ASP A 25 6.83 18.09 2.14
N LYS A 26 6.17 16.93 2.22
CA LYS A 26 6.85 15.66 2.49
C LYS A 26 7.63 15.18 1.27
N LEU A 27 7.07 15.32 0.07
CA LEU A 27 7.78 15.03 -1.17
C LEU A 27 9.02 15.92 -1.33
N SER A 28 8.90 17.23 -1.08
CA SER A 28 10.05 18.14 -1.14
C SER A 28 11.18 17.72 -0.19
N LYS A 29 10.84 17.34 1.05
CA LYS A 29 11.80 16.82 2.02
C LYS A 29 12.40 15.48 1.59
N ALA A 30 11.59 14.56 1.06
CA ALA A 30 12.04 13.26 0.58
C ALA A 30 13.04 13.40 -0.59
N LEU A 31 12.81 14.33 -1.50
CA LEU A 31 13.73 14.64 -2.60
C LEU A 31 15.04 15.26 -2.11
N GLN A 32 14.99 16.12 -1.08
CA GLN A 32 16.18 16.75 -0.51
C GLN A 32 16.96 15.83 0.44
N ALA A 33 16.34 14.76 0.94
CA ALA A 33 16.96 13.86 1.91
C ALA A 33 18.27 13.26 1.38
N ASN A 34 18.39 12.94 0.09
CA ASN A 34 19.63 12.40 -0.47
C ASN A 34 20.82 13.37 -0.38
N SER A 35 20.58 14.67 -0.31
CA SER A 35 21.61 15.72 -0.26
C SER A 35 21.71 16.43 1.09
N ASN A 36 20.81 16.13 2.03
CA ASN A 36 20.74 16.79 3.33
C ASN A 36 20.89 15.80 4.49
N PHE A 37 22.07 15.79 5.09
CA PHE A 37 22.43 14.90 6.20
C PHE A 37 21.51 15.03 7.42
N GLN A 38 21.03 16.24 7.74
CA GLN A 38 20.12 16.45 8.88
C GLN A 38 18.75 15.79 8.62
N LEU A 39 18.24 15.89 7.39
CA LEU A 39 17.00 15.22 7.01
C LEU A 39 17.16 13.69 7.04
N GLN A 40 18.30 13.15 6.60
CA GLN A 40 18.57 11.71 6.71
C GLN A 40 18.59 11.23 8.16
N GLN A 41 19.25 11.98 9.05
CA GLN A 41 19.28 11.64 10.48
C GLN A 41 17.88 11.66 11.11
N GLU A 42 17.06 12.66 10.77
CA GLU A 42 15.70 12.74 11.30
C GLU A 42 14.81 11.61 10.79
N LEU A 43 14.90 11.26 9.50
CA LEU A 43 14.18 10.11 8.94
C LEU A 43 14.59 8.80 9.61
N LYS A 44 15.89 8.62 9.84
CA LYS A 44 16.41 7.45 10.56
C LYS A 44 15.86 7.38 11.99
N ARG A 45 15.87 8.51 12.71
CA ARG A 45 15.33 8.61 14.08
C ARG A 45 13.84 8.26 14.12
N GLN A 46 13.05 8.80 13.19
CA GLN A 46 11.62 8.51 13.09
C GLN A 46 11.35 7.04 12.79
N ARG A 47 12.16 6.43 11.91
CA ARG A 47 12.07 4.99 11.63
C ARG A 47 12.31 4.15 12.89
N GLU A 48 13.40 4.41 13.61
CA GLU A 48 13.73 3.71 14.84
C GLU A 48 12.63 3.84 15.91
N GLU A 49 11.99 5.02 15.99
CA GLU A 49 10.86 5.28 16.88
C GLU A 49 9.63 4.45 16.51
N PHE A 50 9.25 4.39 15.23
CA PHE A 50 8.16 3.53 14.77
C PHE A 50 8.45 2.03 15.02
N GLU A 51 9.66 1.58 14.67
CA GLU A 51 10.06 0.18 14.86
C GLU A 51 10.07 -0.23 16.34
N LEU A 52 10.44 0.69 17.24
CA LEU A 52 10.36 0.49 18.68
C LEU A 52 8.91 0.41 19.16
N GLN A 53 8.06 1.33 18.72
CA GLN A 53 6.63 1.34 19.06
C GLN A 53 5.95 0.04 18.63
N ILE A 54 6.16 -0.41 17.39
CA ILE A 54 5.59 -1.67 16.88
C ILE A 54 6.06 -2.88 17.68
N ARG A 55 7.31 -2.89 18.15
CA ARG A 55 7.86 -4.00 18.96
C ARG A 55 7.31 -4.02 20.39
N MET A 56 7.11 -2.84 20.97
CA MET A 56 6.69 -2.68 22.35
C MET A 56 5.17 -2.59 22.51
N ASP A 57 4.43 -2.63 21.40
CA ASP A 57 3.00 -2.43 21.40
C ASP A 57 2.26 -3.51 22.21
N ASP A 58 1.51 -3.04 23.21
CA ASP A 58 0.57 -3.79 24.02
C ASP A 58 -0.86 -3.21 23.92
N GLY A 59 -1.09 -2.35 22.92
CA GLY A 59 -2.36 -1.68 22.70
C GLY A 59 -3.47 -2.58 22.14
N ASP A 60 -4.69 -2.05 22.18
CA ASP A 60 -5.89 -2.77 21.73
C ASP A 60 -6.01 -2.88 20.19
N ASP A 61 -5.30 -2.04 19.43
CA ASP A 61 -5.31 -2.04 17.96
C ASP A 61 -3.90 -2.02 17.33
N PRO A 62 -3.20 -3.17 17.35
CA PRO A 62 -1.84 -3.28 16.83
C PRO A 62 -1.73 -3.08 15.31
N LEU A 63 -2.85 -3.10 14.58
CA LEU A 63 -2.87 -2.83 13.14
C LEU A 63 -2.62 -1.34 12.85
N GLN A 64 -3.11 -0.43 13.69
CA GLN A 64 -3.03 1.01 13.46
C GLN A 64 -1.58 1.49 13.34
N LEU A 65 -0.71 1.07 14.27
CA LEU A 65 0.71 1.45 14.25
C LEU A 65 1.42 0.96 12.99
N ARG A 66 1.11 -0.27 12.54
CA ARG A 66 1.69 -0.84 11.32
C ARG A 66 1.21 -0.11 10.07
N PHE A 67 -0.07 0.23 10.01
CA PHE A 67 -0.64 1.02 8.93
C PHE A 67 -0.01 2.41 8.87
N ASP A 68 0.11 3.10 10.00
CA ASP A 68 0.72 4.43 10.08
C ASP A 68 2.20 4.42 9.69
N TYR A 69 2.92 3.36 10.06
CA TYR A 69 4.31 3.19 9.65
C TYR A 69 4.46 3.06 8.13
N VAL A 70 3.59 2.27 7.47
CA VAL A 70 3.59 2.16 6.01
C VAL A 70 3.21 3.49 5.35
N GLN A 71 2.21 4.20 5.87
CA GLN A 71 1.88 5.55 5.40
C GLN A 71 3.04 6.52 5.58
N TRP A 72 3.77 6.43 6.69
CA TRP A 72 4.95 7.23 6.92
C TRP A 72 6.07 6.91 5.92
N LEU A 73 6.33 5.63 5.63
CA LEU A 73 7.30 5.21 4.62
C LEU A 73 6.94 5.79 3.23
N GLU A 74 5.70 5.61 2.78
CA GLU A 74 5.25 6.10 1.47
C GLU A 74 5.43 7.61 1.30
N GLN A 75 5.22 8.36 2.37
CA GLN A 75 5.35 9.81 2.34
C GLN A 75 6.80 10.29 2.52
N SER A 76 7.65 9.49 3.16
CA SER A 76 9.03 9.86 3.50
C SER A 76 10.04 9.46 2.43
N TYR A 77 9.69 8.50 1.57
CA TYR A 77 10.56 7.99 0.52
C TYR A 77 9.95 8.21 -0.87
N PRO A 78 10.71 8.72 -1.86
CA PRO A 78 10.22 8.90 -3.23
C PRO A 78 9.80 7.60 -3.91
N SER A 79 10.45 6.48 -3.55
CA SER A 79 10.10 5.13 -3.96
C SER A 79 10.39 4.18 -2.81
N LEU A 80 9.63 3.09 -2.70
CA LEU A 80 9.84 2.08 -1.66
C LEU A 80 10.79 1.00 -2.17
N GLY A 81 12.09 1.30 -2.18
CA GLY A 81 13.12 0.36 -2.57
C GLY A 81 13.45 -0.66 -1.45
N PRO A 82 14.34 -1.63 -1.73
CA PRO A 82 14.76 -2.65 -0.77
C PRO A 82 15.25 -2.08 0.57
N GLU A 83 15.86 -0.89 0.57
CA GLU A 83 16.36 -0.19 1.76
C GLU A 83 15.28 0.17 2.79
N THR A 84 14.02 0.25 2.35
CA THR A 84 12.88 0.52 3.23
C THR A 84 12.45 -0.73 4.02
N ASN A 85 12.88 -1.93 3.61
CA ASN A 85 12.41 -3.22 4.14
C ASN A 85 10.87 -3.36 4.13
N ILE A 86 10.18 -2.71 3.19
CA ILE A 86 8.71 -2.73 3.15
C ILE A 86 8.15 -4.14 2.89
N ILE A 87 8.76 -4.93 1.99
CA ILE A 87 8.20 -6.23 1.60
C ILE A 87 8.21 -7.21 2.78
N PRO A 88 9.34 -7.43 3.50
CA PRO A 88 9.34 -8.28 4.68
C PRO A 88 8.38 -7.78 5.78
N PHE A 89 8.27 -6.46 5.95
CA PHE A 89 7.37 -5.87 6.93
C PHE A 89 5.89 -6.13 6.61
N LEU A 90 5.50 -6.00 5.33
CA LEU A 90 4.16 -6.31 4.87
C LEU A 90 3.87 -7.82 5.04
N GLU A 91 4.79 -8.69 4.65
CA GLU A 91 4.64 -10.15 4.82
C GLU A 91 4.42 -10.52 6.30
N GLU A 92 5.25 -10.02 7.20
CA GLU A 92 5.13 -10.23 8.64
C GLU A 92 3.79 -9.72 9.18
N THR A 93 3.35 -8.55 8.72
CA THR A 93 2.04 -7.97 9.05
C THR A 93 0.90 -8.85 8.53
N LEU A 94 0.99 -9.37 7.31
CA LEU A 94 -0.04 -10.25 6.75
C LEU A 94 -0.17 -11.53 7.57
N VAL A 95 0.96 -12.17 7.91
CA VAL A 95 1.01 -13.39 8.70
C VAL A 95 0.47 -13.20 10.11
N ALA A 96 0.78 -12.08 10.76
CA ALA A 96 0.33 -11.80 12.12
C ALA A 96 -1.20 -11.61 12.21
N PHE A 97 -1.84 -11.10 11.16
CA PHE A 97 -3.26 -10.69 11.20
C PHE A 97 -4.21 -11.59 10.39
N LYS A 98 -3.72 -12.49 9.52
CA LYS A 98 -4.56 -13.31 8.61
C LYS A 98 -5.63 -14.15 9.30
N ASN A 99 -5.38 -14.61 10.52
CA ASN A 99 -6.29 -15.48 11.29
C ASN A 99 -7.20 -14.69 12.24
N ASN A 100 -7.11 -13.37 12.25
CA ASN A 100 -7.92 -12.52 13.12
C ASN A 100 -9.11 -11.95 12.33
N ASP A 101 -10.29 -12.53 12.57
CA ASP A 101 -11.52 -12.18 11.84
C ASP A 101 -11.92 -10.71 11.97
N GLN A 102 -11.51 -10.02 13.05
CA GLN A 102 -11.80 -8.59 13.22
C GLN A 102 -11.13 -7.71 12.16
N TYR A 103 -10.01 -8.16 11.60
CA TYR A 103 -9.22 -7.39 10.64
C TYR A 103 -9.40 -7.84 9.20
N LYS A 104 -9.99 -9.01 8.94
CA LYS A 104 -10.19 -9.53 7.58
C LYS A 104 -11.00 -8.58 6.70
N GLN A 105 -11.86 -7.75 7.28
CA GLN A 105 -12.70 -6.78 6.57
C GLN A 105 -12.35 -5.34 6.97
N ASP A 106 -11.19 -5.14 7.60
CA ASP A 106 -10.69 -3.80 7.95
C ASP A 106 -10.02 -3.17 6.72
N PRO A 107 -10.47 -1.99 6.26
CA PRO A 107 -9.90 -1.31 5.09
C PRO A 107 -8.39 -1.06 5.21
N ARG A 108 -7.86 -0.85 6.41
CA ARG A 108 -6.42 -0.65 6.65
C ARG A 108 -5.66 -1.92 6.33
N TYR A 109 -6.11 -3.06 6.88
CA TYR A 109 -5.46 -4.35 6.64
C TYR A 109 -5.53 -4.74 5.16
N VAL A 110 -6.69 -4.59 4.54
CA VAL A 110 -6.89 -4.94 3.13
C VAL A 110 -6.05 -4.05 2.21
N SER A 111 -5.87 -2.77 2.55
CA SER A 111 -4.95 -1.89 1.82
C SER A 111 -3.49 -2.36 1.90
N LEU A 112 -3.06 -2.87 3.06
CA LEU A 112 -1.72 -3.45 3.22
C LEU A 112 -1.58 -4.77 2.45
N VAL A 113 -2.62 -5.61 2.42
CA VAL A 113 -2.67 -6.84 1.62
C VAL A 113 -2.54 -6.53 0.14
N ILE A 114 -3.34 -5.60 -0.40
CA ILE A 114 -3.26 -5.17 -1.80
C ILE A 114 -1.86 -4.65 -2.12
N LYS A 115 -1.28 -3.82 -1.25
CA LYS A 115 0.08 -3.31 -1.42
C LYS A 115 1.10 -4.44 -1.47
N TYR A 116 0.99 -5.45 -0.61
CA TYR A 116 1.84 -6.62 -0.68
C TYR A 116 1.69 -7.33 -2.02
N ILE A 117 0.45 -7.63 -2.45
CA ILE A 117 0.16 -8.31 -3.72
C ILE A 117 0.83 -7.62 -4.91
N GLN A 118 0.73 -6.28 -4.99
CA GLN A 118 1.35 -5.47 -6.04
C GLN A 118 2.88 -5.56 -6.10
N THR A 119 3.55 -6.04 -5.04
CA THR A 119 5.00 -6.28 -5.04
C THR A 119 5.40 -7.69 -5.47
N GLN A 120 4.44 -8.58 -5.67
CA GLN A 120 4.69 -10.00 -5.92
C GLN A 120 4.75 -10.33 -7.41
N PRO A 121 5.50 -11.36 -7.82
CA PRO A 121 5.61 -11.75 -9.23
C PRO A 121 4.31 -12.36 -9.79
N ASN A 122 3.47 -12.95 -8.95
CA ASN A 122 2.23 -13.62 -9.35
C ASN A 122 1.00 -13.00 -8.63
N PRO A 123 0.67 -11.72 -8.84
CA PRO A 123 -0.34 -11.02 -8.05
C PRO A 123 -1.73 -11.67 -8.15
N LEU A 124 -2.11 -12.16 -9.33
CA LEU A 124 -3.41 -12.79 -9.58
C LEU A 124 -3.61 -14.09 -8.78
N GLU A 125 -2.57 -14.90 -8.58
CA GLU A 125 -2.65 -16.10 -7.74
C GLU A 125 -2.91 -15.73 -6.28
N ILE A 126 -2.29 -14.65 -5.81
CA ILE A 126 -2.42 -14.18 -4.43
C ILE A 126 -3.78 -13.54 -4.19
N TYR A 127 -4.33 -12.78 -5.16
CA TYR A 127 -5.72 -12.29 -5.06
C TYR A 127 -6.72 -13.44 -4.89
N ASN A 128 -6.58 -14.53 -5.66
CA ASN A 128 -7.44 -15.71 -5.51
C ASN A 128 -7.29 -16.36 -4.12
N LEU A 129 -6.06 -16.46 -3.60
CA LEU A 129 -5.79 -16.99 -2.26
C LEU A 129 -6.46 -16.12 -1.19
N VAL A 130 -6.24 -14.81 -1.22
CA VAL A 130 -6.81 -13.83 -0.28
C VAL A 130 -8.34 -13.86 -0.30
N TYR A 131 -8.94 -13.99 -1.49
CA TYR A 131 -10.38 -14.15 -1.64
C TYR A 131 -10.88 -15.44 -0.97
N SER A 132 -10.18 -16.57 -1.17
CA SER A 132 -10.55 -17.86 -0.56
C SER A 132 -10.47 -17.86 0.98
N GLU A 133 -9.59 -17.04 1.54
CA GLU A 133 -9.44 -16.81 2.99
C GLU A 133 -10.47 -15.81 3.56
N ASN A 134 -11.40 -15.31 2.73
CA ASN A 134 -12.41 -14.31 3.08
C ASN A 134 -11.80 -13.00 3.61
N ILE A 135 -10.70 -12.54 3.01
CA ILE A 135 -10.08 -11.25 3.34
C ILE A 135 -10.53 -10.22 2.29
N GLY A 136 -11.06 -9.08 2.74
CA GLY A 136 -11.49 -7.95 1.91
C GLY A 136 -12.73 -8.19 1.07
N THR A 137 -13.40 -9.33 1.22
CA THR A 137 -14.59 -9.70 0.44
C THR A 137 -15.82 -8.80 0.67
N LYS A 138 -15.81 -7.93 1.68
CA LYS A 138 -16.83 -6.90 1.91
C LYS A 138 -16.42 -5.51 1.45
N LEU A 139 -15.22 -5.34 0.88
CA LEU A 139 -14.67 -4.03 0.56
C LEU A 139 -14.47 -3.87 -0.95
N ALA A 140 -15.04 -2.81 -1.51
CA ALA A 140 -14.95 -2.52 -2.94
C ALA A 140 -13.49 -2.36 -3.42
N ILE A 141 -12.63 -1.79 -2.57
CA ILE A 141 -11.20 -1.60 -2.86
C ILE A 141 -10.48 -2.90 -3.24
N PHE A 142 -10.88 -4.03 -2.66
CA PHE A 142 -10.29 -5.34 -2.97
C PHE A 142 -10.62 -5.78 -4.39
N TYR A 143 -11.90 -5.74 -4.76
CA TYR A 143 -12.36 -6.12 -6.09
C TYR A 143 -11.83 -5.18 -7.17
N ARG A 144 -11.74 -3.88 -6.88
CA ARG A 144 -11.16 -2.90 -7.78
C ARG A 144 -9.69 -3.19 -8.07
N ALA A 145 -8.87 -3.35 -7.03
CA ALA A 145 -7.45 -3.62 -7.21
C ALA A 145 -7.21 -4.95 -7.95
N TRP A 146 -8.03 -5.96 -7.70
CA TRP A 146 -7.96 -7.23 -8.42
C TRP A 146 -8.37 -7.09 -9.89
N ALA A 147 -9.44 -6.36 -10.19
CA ALA A 147 -9.87 -6.12 -11.56
C ALA A 147 -8.86 -5.25 -12.34
N GLU A 148 -8.27 -4.24 -11.71
CA GLU A 148 -7.20 -3.42 -12.28
C GLU A 148 -5.96 -4.27 -12.65
N GLU A 149 -5.62 -5.27 -11.84
CA GLU A 149 -4.53 -6.22 -12.13
C GLU A 149 -4.86 -7.14 -13.32
N LEU A 150 -6.13 -7.57 -13.47
CA LEU A 150 -6.57 -8.37 -14.60
C LEU A 150 -6.59 -7.54 -15.90
N ASP A 151 -7.01 -6.28 -15.80
CA ASP A 151 -7.04 -5.34 -16.92
C ASP A 151 -5.61 -5.03 -17.43
N SER A 152 -4.64 -4.87 -16.53
CA SER A 152 -3.23 -4.69 -16.89
C SER A 152 -2.64 -5.90 -17.65
N HIS A 153 -3.21 -7.09 -17.44
CA HIS A 153 -2.90 -8.33 -18.16
C HIS A 153 -3.80 -8.57 -19.38
N ASN A 154 -4.63 -7.59 -19.76
CA ASN A 154 -5.57 -7.62 -20.88
C ASN A 154 -6.64 -8.74 -20.77
N ASP A 155 -6.96 -9.19 -19.55
CA ASP A 155 -8.03 -10.14 -19.25
C ASP A 155 -9.32 -9.43 -18.79
N ILE A 156 -9.88 -8.65 -19.72
CA ILE A 156 -11.09 -7.84 -19.52
C ILE A 156 -12.28 -8.69 -19.07
N LYS A 157 -12.35 -9.94 -19.55
CA LYS A 157 -13.46 -10.84 -19.22
C LYS A 157 -13.42 -11.20 -17.75
N GLN A 158 -12.25 -11.56 -17.22
CA GLN A 158 -12.11 -11.87 -15.81
C GLN A 158 -12.21 -10.61 -14.94
N ALA A 159 -11.70 -9.47 -15.38
CA ALA A 159 -11.88 -8.20 -14.67
C ALA A 159 -13.37 -7.88 -14.43
N ASN A 160 -14.20 -8.01 -15.48
CA ASN A 160 -15.65 -7.87 -15.37
C ASN A 160 -16.29 -8.91 -14.43
N HIS A 161 -15.80 -10.14 -14.44
CA HIS A 161 -16.27 -11.16 -13.50
C HIS A 161 -15.97 -10.79 -12.05
N VAL A 162 -14.77 -10.27 -11.76
CA VAL A 162 -14.39 -9.80 -10.42
C VAL A 162 -15.27 -8.64 -9.95
N PHE A 163 -15.61 -7.69 -10.83
CA PHE A 163 -16.57 -6.63 -10.49
C PHE A 163 -17.94 -7.20 -10.13
N GLN A 164 -18.44 -8.15 -10.92
CA GLN A 164 -19.71 -8.82 -10.62
C GLN A 164 -19.67 -9.60 -9.30
N LEU A 165 -18.53 -10.22 -8.95
CA LEU A 165 -18.35 -10.85 -7.64
C LEU A 165 -18.48 -9.83 -6.51
N GLY A 166 -17.85 -8.65 -6.63
CA GLY A 166 -17.94 -7.58 -5.63
C GLY A 166 -19.37 -7.03 -5.46
N LEU A 167 -20.09 -6.84 -6.57
CA LEU A 167 -21.49 -6.40 -6.55
C LEU A 167 -22.40 -7.44 -5.86
N ASN A 168 -22.22 -8.72 -6.19
CA ASN A 168 -22.97 -9.81 -5.56
C ASN A 168 -22.66 -9.93 -4.06
N ALA A 169 -21.42 -9.64 -3.66
CA ALA A 169 -20.99 -9.58 -2.27
C ALA A 169 -21.48 -8.32 -1.53
N ARG A 170 -22.05 -7.34 -2.24
CA ARG A 170 -22.41 -6.01 -1.72
C ARG A 170 -21.24 -5.33 -1.03
N ALA A 171 -20.07 -5.41 -1.66
CA ALA A 171 -18.86 -4.82 -1.12
C ALA A 171 -18.96 -3.29 -1.09
N GLU A 172 -18.59 -2.67 0.03
CA GLU A 172 -18.75 -1.24 0.26
C GLU A 172 -17.45 -0.47 -0.01
N PRO A 173 -17.53 0.80 -0.48
CA PRO A 173 -18.73 1.46 -1.00
C PRO A 173 -19.15 0.87 -2.36
N ILE A 174 -20.43 0.53 -2.53
CA ILE A 174 -20.90 -0.20 -3.72
C ILE A 174 -20.81 0.64 -4.99
N GLU A 175 -20.91 1.96 -4.83
CA GLU A 175 -20.85 2.95 -5.91
C GLU A 175 -19.51 2.90 -6.65
N GLU A 176 -18.43 2.52 -5.94
CA GLU A 176 -17.11 2.32 -6.55
C GLU A 176 -17.05 1.13 -7.50
N LEU A 177 -17.92 0.13 -7.33
CA LEU A 177 -18.02 -1.02 -8.25
C LEU A 177 -18.99 -0.76 -9.41
N GLU A 178 -20.03 0.04 -9.17
CA GLU A 178 -21.00 0.43 -10.21
C GLU A 178 -20.38 1.38 -11.24
N ALA A 179 -19.55 2.33 -10.80
CA ALA A 179 -18.88 3.29 -11.67
C ALA A 179 -17.90 2.65 -12.67
N ALA A 180 -17.42 1.44 -12.39
CA ALA A 180 -16.46 0.72 -13.22
C ALA A 180 -17.08 -0.09 -14.37
N GLN A 181 -18.42 -0.10 -14.52
CA GLN A 181 -19.13 -0.86 -15.57
C GLN A 181 -19.57 -0.03 -16.80
N MET A 182 -19.14 1.24 -16.90
CA MET A 182 -19.49 2.12 -18.03
C MET A 182 -18.43 2.17 -19.12
#